data_AF-A0A6G2K313-F1
#
_entry.id   AF-A0A6G2K313-F1
#
_cell.length_a   1.000
_cell.length_b   1.000
_cell.length_c   1.000
_cell.angle_alpha   90.00
_cell.angle_beta   90.00
_cell.angle_gamma   90.00
#
_symmetry.space_group_name_H-M   'P 1'
#
loop_
_entity.id
_entity.type
_entity.pdbx_description
1 polymer ?
#
loop_
_entity_poly.entity_id
_entity_poly.type
_entity_poly.pdbx_seq_one_letter_code
_entity_poly.pdbx_strand_id
1 'polypeptide(L)'
;MALLLGSRCSDRVARRSLMTAGGRTGTSADPQECERMELKSDFEVSVGVDRAWEVLTDPQLIAPCLPGARLDEVEGDEFRGAVKVKVGPISAEYRGKATMVETNRDDLRIVIRAEGRDSRGAGNAAADITALMEASSDASTKVEVTTDLKISGKVAQFGRGVL
;
A
#
# COMPACT_ATOMS: atom_id res chain seq x y z
N MET A 1 40.97 -37.54 13.20
CA MET A 1 40.91 -36.11 12.84
C MET A 1 39.63 -35.55 13.45
N ALA A 2 39.75 -34.98 14.65
CA ALA A 2 38.69 -34.21 15.32
C ALA A 2 38.42 -32.91 14.50
N LEU A 3 37.29 -32.20 14.53
CA LEU A 3 36.44 -31.69 15.60
C LEU A 3 35.08 -31.29 14.95
N LEU A 4 33.92 -31.56 15.59
CA LEU A 4 32.98 -30.58 16.23
C LEU A 4 32.27 -29.61 15.24
N LEU A 5 31.01 -29.18 15.36
CA LEU A 5 29.88 -29.31 16.30
C LEU A 5 28.65 -28.65 15.63
N GLY A 6 27.42 -28.95 16.09
CA GLY A 6 26.27 -28.02 16.03
C GLY A 6 25.12 -28.48 15.15
N SER A 7 24.27 -29.45 15.54
CA SER A 7 23.19 -29.34 16.56
C SER A 7 22.09 -28.35 16.15
N ARG A 8 21.02 -28.82 15.51
CA ARG A 8 19.69 -29.12 16.11
C ARG A 8 18.93 -27.90 16.65
N CYS A 9 17.95 -27.41 15.89
CA CYS A 9 16.81 -26.66 16.43
C CYS A 9 15.57 -26.82 15.53
N SER A 10 15.25 -28.08 15.18
CA SER A 10 13.92 -28.49 14.73
C SER A 10 13.40 -29.43 15.82
N ASP A 11 12.11 -29.38 16.13
CA ASP A 11 11.41 -30.09 17.22
C ASP A 11 11.38 -29.40 18.60
N ARG A 12 10.64 -28.29 18.69
CA ARG A 12 9.98 -27.93 19.97
C ARG A 12 8.66 -27.16 19.84
N VAL A 13 7.88 -27.43 18.79
CA VAL A 13 6.51 -26.89 18.62
C VAL A 13 5.49 -28.04 18.57
N ALA A 14 5.50 -28.89 19.58
CA ALA A 14 4.38 -29.80 19.84
C ALA A 14 4.50 -30.28 21.28
N ARG A 15 3.48 -29.98 22.09
CA ARG A 15 3.23 -30.43 23.49
C ARG A 15 3.37 -29.32 24.53
N ARG A 16 2.37 -28.44 24.55
CA ARG A 16 1.82 -27.95 25.83
C ARG A 16 0.37 -27.51 25.64
N SER A 17 -0.52 -28.50 25.54
CA SER A 17 -1.94 -28.31 25.82
C SER A 17 -2.20 -28.68 27.28
N LEU A 18 -3.17 -27.97 27.85
CA LEU A 18 -3.76 -28.08 29.19
C LEU A 18 -3.01 -27.39 30.34
N MET A 19 -3.48 -26.20 30.71
CA MET A 19 -4.13 -25.95 32.01
C MET A 19 -4.79 -24.55 32.05
N THR A 20 -6.12 -24.57 32.11
CA THR A 20 -7.02 -23.73 32.93
C THR A 20 -7.27 -22.24 32.60
N ALA A 21 -8.46 -22.04 32.03
CA ALA A 21 -9.50 -21.03 32.31
C ALA A 21 -9.14 -19.53 32.45
N GLY A 22 -9.77 -18.72 31.60
CA GLY A 22 -10.17 -17.36 31.96
C GLY A 22 -10.01 -16.31 30.86
N GLY A 23 -11.05 -16.13 30.05
CA GLY A 23 -11.52 -14.82 29.60
C GLY A 23 -10.64 -13.94 28.70
N ARG A 24 -11.26 -13.55 27.59
CA ARG A 24 -11.13 -12.30 26.82
C ARG A 24 -10.09 -12.26 25.67
N THR A 25 -10.69 -11.96 24.51
CA THR A 25 -10.18 -11.21 23.34
C THR A 25 -8.94 -11.76 22.64
N GLY A 26 -9.18 -12.25 21.40
CA GLY A 26 -8.15 -12.68 20.47
C GLY A 26 -7.10 -11.59 20.26
N THR A 27 -5.86 -11.94 20.62
CA THR A 27 -4.65 -11.18 20.35
C THR A 27 -3.93 -11.91 19.22
N SER A 28 -3.99 -11.39 18.00
CA SER A 28 -2.99 -11.68 16.98
C SER A 28 -1.90 -10.62 17.10
N ALA A 29 -0.98 -10.82 18.05
CA ALA A 29 0.22 -10.02 18.16
C ALA A 29 1.30 -10.62 17.24
N ASP A 30 1.37 -10.12 16.01
CA ASP A 30 2.48 -10.35 15.09
C ASP A 30 3.60 -9.33 15.39
N PRO A 31 4.85 -9.77 15.64
CA PRO A 31 5.94 -8.89 16.08
C PRO A 31 6.58 -8.01 14.98
N GLN A 32 5.91 -7.74 13.84
CA GLN A 32 6.33 -6.78 12.80
C GLN A 32 5.43 -5.53 12.68
N GLU A 33 4.97 -4.98 13.80
CA GLU A 33 4.20 -3.72 13.81
C GLU A 33 5.11 -2.48 13.67
N CYS A 34 5.83 -2.37 12.55
CA CYS A 34 6.28 -1.08 12.05
C CYS A 34 5.09 -0.41 11.36
N GLU A 35 4.21 0.21 12.16
CA GLU A 35 3.13 1.14 11.77
C GLU A 35 2.61 0.96 10.33
N ARG A 36 1.92 -0.16 10.09
CA ARG A 36 1.22 -0.41 8.84
C ARG A 36 -0.11 0.36 8.89
N MET A 37 -0.30 1.30 7.97
CA MET A 37 -1.52 2.08 7.87
C MET A 37 -2.36 1.54 6.72
N GLU A 38 -3.63 1.20 7.00
CA GLU A 38 -4.61 0.88 5.98
C GLU A 38 -5.45 2.13 5.71
N LEU A 39 -5.56 2.52 4.44
CA LEU A 39 -6.43 3.60 4.00
C LEU A 39 -7.46 3.05 3.02
N LYS A 40 -8.73 3.16 3.40
CA LYS A 40 -9.87 2.81 2.54
C LYS A 40 -10.55 4.09 2.08
N SER A 41 -10.73 4.21 0.78
CA SER A 41 -11.42 5.34 0.16
C SER A 41 -12.33 4.82 -0.93
N ASP A 42 -13.60 5.20 -0.90
CA ASP A 42 -14.52 5.00 -2.00
C ASP A 42 -14.90 6.33 -2.64
N PHE A 43 -15.09 6.32 -3.96
CA PHE A 43 -15.59 7.48 -4.69
C PHE A 43 -16.37 7.03 -5.93
N GLU A 44 -17.22 7.93 -6.44
CA GLU A 44 -18.02 7.69 -7.64
C GLU A 44 -17.52 8.57 -8.79
N VAL A 45 -17.35 7.96 -9.96
CA VAL A 45 -16.97 8.63 -11.19
C VAL A 45 -18.17 8.68 -12.12
N SER A 46 -18.54 9.87 -12.59
CA SER A 46 -19.66 10.09 -13.52
C SER A 46 -19.33 9.69 -14.97
N VAL A 47 -18.70 8.53 -15.15
CA VAL A 47 -18.45 7.88 -16.44
C VAL A 47 -18.71 6.38 -16.34
N GLY A 48 -19.07 5.75 -17.46
CA GLY A 48 -19.22 4.31 -17.53
C GLY A 48 -17.92 3.55 -17.27
N VAL A 49 -18.04 2.28 -16.90
CA VAL A 49 -16.92 1.45 -16.41
C VAL A 49 -15.79 1.28 -17.43
N ASP A 50 -16.10 1.25 -18.74
CA ASP A 50 -15.07 1.19 -19.79
C ASP A 50 -14.17 2.42 -19.78
N ARG A 51 -14.77 3.60 -19.67
CA ARG A 51 -14.01 4.85 -19.66
C ARG A 51 -13.27 5.04 -18.33
N ALA A 52 -13.87 4.65 -17.22
CA ALA A 52 -13.22 4.67 -15.91
C ALA A 52 -11.99 3.76 -15.92
N TRP A 53 -12.12 2.56 -16.52
CA TRP A 53 -11.04 1.60 -16.66
C TRP A 53 -9.86 2.16 -17.45
N GLU A 54 -10.10 2.76 -18.61
CA GLU A 54 -9.05 3.39 -19.43
C GLU A 54 -8.29 4.47 -18.64
N VAL A 55 -9.01 5.31 -17.89
CA VAL A 55 -8.40 6.40 -17.11
C VAL A 55 -7.60 5.87 -15.91
N LEU A 56 -8.11 4.85 -15.22
CA LEU A 56 -7.49 4.32 -14.01
C LEU A 56 -6.31 3.39 -14.29
N THR A 57 -6.25 2.80 -15.48
CA THR A 57 -5.11 1.99 -15.95
C THR A 57 -4.02 2.83 -16.60
N ASP A 58 -4.33 4.08 -17.00
CA ASP A 58 -3.36 4.98 -17.61
C ASP A 58 -2.66 5.86 -16.55
N PRO A 59 -1.36 5.65 -16.28
CA PRO A 59 -0.60 6.43 -15.31
C PRO A 59 -0.53 7.93 -15.68
N GLN A 60 -0.56 8.27 -16.96
CA GLN A 60 -0.50 9.67 -17.42
C GLN A 60 -1.80 10.40 -17.15
N LEU A 61 -2.93 9.68 -17.17
CA LEU A 61 -4.24 10.25 -16.86
C LEU A 61 -4.49 10.34 -15.35
N ILE A 62 -3.95 9.42 -14.56
CA ILE A 62 -4.16 9.42 -13.11
C ILE A 62 -3.17 10.31 -12.34
N ALA A 63 -1.95 10.50 -12.82
CA ALA A 63 -0.92 11.30 -12.13
C ALA A 63 -1.39 12.74 -11.78
N PRO A 64 -2.11 13.48 -12.64
CA PRO A 64 -2.63 14.81 -12.31
C PRO A 64 -3.67 14.82 -11.18
N CYS A 65 -4.35 13.70 -10.93
CA CYS A 65 -5.34 13.58 -9.86
C CYS A 65 -4.69 13.47 -8.47
N LEU A 66 -3.39 13.17 -8.40
CA LEU A 66 -2.65 13.04 -7.15
C LEU A 66 -1.99 14.38 -6.78
N PRO A 67 -2.34 14.99 -5.62
CA PRO A 67 -1.84 16.30 -5.26
C PRO A 67 -0.32 16.28 -5.06
N GLY A 68 0.39 17.12 -5.82
CA GLY A 68 1.84 17.24 -5.74
C GLY A 68 2.61 16.08 -6.40
N ALA A 69 1.92 15.17 -7.10
CA ALA A 69 2.58 14.16 -7.92
C ALA A 69 3.13 14.76 -9.21
N ARG A 70 4.29 14.26 -9.61
CA ARG A 70 4.95 14.50 -10.88
C ARG A 70 5.37 13.15 -11.43
N LEU A 71 4.92 12.85 -12.62
CA LEU A 71 5.35 11.70 -13.39
C LEU A 71 6.56 12.13 -14.23
N ASP A 72 7.68 11.45 -14.05
CA ASP A 72 8.93 11.75 -14.76
C ASP A 72 9.09 10.81 -15.97
N GLU A 73 8.89 9.51 -15.77
CA GLU A 73 9.02 8.49 -16.81
C GLU A 73 7.94 7.40 -16.68
N VAL A 74 7.53 6.84 -17.82
CA VAL A 74 6.61 5.70 -17.92
C VAL A 74 7.25 4.66 -18.85
N GLU A 75 7.51 3.47 -18.32
CA GLU A 75 8.10 2.34 -19.05
C GLU A 75 7.23 1.09 -18.85
N GLY A 76 6.26 0.90 -19.74
CA GLY A 76 5.31 -0.22 -19.63
C GLY A 76 4.50 -0.11 -18.34
N ASP A 77 4.63 -1.11 -17.47
CA ASP A 77 3.96 -1.17 -16.16
C ASP A 77 4.75 -0.50 -15.02
N GLU A 78 5.94 0.03 -15.29
CA GLU A 78 6.74 0.76 -14.29
C GLU A 78 6.67 2.27 -14.56
N PHE A 79 6.44 3.04 -13.50
CA PHE A 79 6.28 4.49 -13.53
C PHE A 79 7.26 5.10 -12.55
N ARG A 80 8.02 6.10 -12.96
CA ARG A 80 8.95 6.84 -12.10
C ARG A 80 8.48 8.25 -11.92
N GLY A 81 8.59 8.75 -10.69
CA GLY A 81 8.11 10.08 -10.39
C GLY A 81 8.50 10.57 -9.02
N ALA A 82 8.01 11.77 -8.73
CA ALA A 82 8.16 12.44 -7.45
C ALA A 82 6.79 12.87 -6.92
N VAL A 83 6.54 12.67 -5.63
CA VAL A 83 5.33 13.18 -4.96
C VAL A 83 5.74 14.10 -3.84
N LYS A 84 5.31 15.36 -3.92
CA LYS A 84 5.52 16.38 -2.89
C LYS A 84 4.26 16.52 -2.05
N VAL A 85 4.32 16.04 -0.82
CA VAL A 85 3.21 16.11 0.14
C VAL A 85 3.55 17.13 1.22
N LYS A 86 2.57 17.98 1.54
CA LYS A 86 2.66 18.93 2.65
C LYS A 86 1.61 18.56 3.69
N VAL A 87 2.07 18.18 4.88
CA VAL A 87 1.22 17.87 6.03
C VAL A 87 1.58 18.85 7.14
N GLY A 88 0.72 19.84 7.36
CA GLY A 88 0.96 20.92 8.32
C GLY A 88 2.29 21.65 8.06
N PRO A 89 3.18 21.79 9.07
CA PRO A 89 4.49 22.43 8.90
C PRO A 89 5.52 21.54 8.20
N ILE A 90 5.23 20.26 7.95
CA ILE A 90 6.17 19.30 7.35
C ILE A 90 5.91 19.21 5.85
N SER A 91 6.98 19.44 5.08
CA SER A 91 6.99 19.20 3.62
C SER A 91 7.94 18.06 3.34
N ALA A 92 7.44 17.02 2.67
CA ALA A 92 8.21 15.87 2.22
C ALA A 92 8.10 15.73 0.71
N GLU A 93 9.19 15.30 0.08
CA GLU A 93 9.23 15.01 -1.35
C GLU A 93 9.79 13.61 -1.50
N TYR A 94 8.93 12.68 -1.88
CA TYR A 94 9.29 11.29 -2.14
C TYR A 94 9.62 11.13 -3.61
N ARG A 95 10.76 10.53 -3.94
CA ARG A 95 11.08 10.08 -5.29
C ARG A 95 11.14 8.57 -5.30
N GLY A 96 10.56 7.99 -6.34
CA GLY A 96 10.33 6.56 -6.33
C GLY A 96 9.79 6.04 -7.64
N LYS A 97 9.31 4.82 -7.56
CA LYS A 97 8.67 4.13 -8.66
C LYS A 97 7.39 3.46 -8.19
N ALA A 98 6.43 3.37 -9.10
CA ALA A 98 5.23 2.57 -8.96
C ALA A 98 5.23 1.50 -10.06
N THR A 99 4.73 0.33 -9.74
CA THR A 99 4.62 -0.79 -10.67
C THR A 99 3.20 -1.31 -10.62
N MET A 100 2.57 -1.43 -11.80
CA MET A 100 1.30 -2.10 -11.93
C MET A 100 1.53 -3.61 -11.88
N VAL A 101 1.08 -4.24 -10.79
CA VAL A 101 1.32 -5.66 -10.49
C VAL A 101 0.22 -6.53 -11.07
N GLU A 102 -1.00 -6.01 -11.11
CA GLU A 102 -2.17 -6.72 -11.63
C GLU A 102 -3.11 -5.72 -12.31
N THR A 103 -3.61 -6.11 -13.48
CA THR A 103 -4.62 -5.38 -14.24
C THR A 103 -5.60 -6.40 -14.80
N ASN A 104 -6.69 -6.63 -14.08
CA ASN A 104 -7.69 -7.63 -14.44
C ASN A 104 -9.00 -6.94 -14.84
N ARG A 105 -9.27 -6.93 -16.16
CA ARG A 105 -10.45 -6.28 -16.73
C ARG A 105 -11.74 -7.00 -16.34
N ASP A 106 -11.73 -8.32 -16.26
CA ASP A 106 -12.91 -9.14 -15.96
C ASP A 106 -13.38 -8.93 -14.51
N ASP A 107 -12.43 -8.92 -13.57
CA ASP A 107 -12.69 -8.68 -12.15
C ASP A 107 -12.70 -7.18 -11.79
N LEU A 108 -12.53 -6.29 -12.77
CA LEU A 108 -12.46 -4.85 -12.57
C LEU A 108 -11.48 -4.42 -11.46
N ARG A 109 -10.34 -5.12 -11.41
CA ARG A 109 -9.36 -5.05 -10.33
C ARG A 109 -8.00 -4.57 -10.83
N ILE A 110 -7.40 -3.63 -10.11
CA ILE A 110 -6.06 -3.12 -10.36
C ILE A 110 -5.25 -3.20 -9.06
N VAL A 111 -4.02 -3.71 -9.13
CA VAL A 111 -3.08 -3.72 -8.00
C VAL A 111 -1.81 -2.99 -8.41
N ILE A 112 -1.43 -1.98 -7.62
CA ILE A 112 -0.25 -1.14 -7.85
C ILE A 112 0.62 -1.21 -6.60
N ARG A 113 1.92 -1.47 -6.79
CA ARG A 113 2.91 -1.34 -5.73
C ARG A 113 3.75 -0.10 -5.99
N ALA A 114 3.81 0.79 -5.01
CA ALA A 114 4.67 1.97 -5.05
C ALA A 114 5.75 1.91 -3.97
N GLU A 115 6.93 2.39 -4.30
CA GLU A 115 8.04 2.57 -3.37
C GLU A 115 8.72 3.91 -3.63
N GLY A 116 9.13 4.59 -2.57
CA GLY A 116 9.74 5.90 -2.68
C GLY A 116 10.57 6.26 -1.46
N ARG A 117 11.58 7.10 -1.69
CA ARG A 117 12.45 7.61 -0.65
C ARG A 117 12.34 9.12 -0.59
N ASP A 118 12.28 9.66 0.62
CA ASP A 118 12.33 11.10 0.82
C ASP A 118 13.66 11.65 0.30
N SER A 119 13.58 12.69 -0.52
CA SER A 119 14.72 13.33 -1.19
C SER A 119 15.76 13.90 -0.23
N ARG A 120 15.39 14.17 1.03
CA ARG A 120 16.30 14.65 2.09
C ARG A 120 16.79 13.51 2.99
N GLY A 121 16.48 12.26 2.63
CA GLY A 121 16.87 11.06 3.36
C GLY A 121 16.11 10.86 4.67
N ALA A 122 15.01 11.59 4.89
CA ALA A 122 14.31 11.63 6.17
C ALA A 122 13.28 10.49 6.37
N GLY A 123 13.17 9.55 5.42
CA GLY A 123 12.24 8.42 5.47
C GLY A 123 12.10 7.66 4.16
N ASN A 124 11.47 6.48 4.23
CA ASN A 124 11.00 5.70 3.09
C ASN A 124 9.48 5.54 3.15
N ALA A 125 8.85 5.40 2.00
CA ALA A 125 7.44 5.07 1.83
C ALA A 125 7.30 3.88 0.88
N ALA A 126 6.46 2.91 1.22
CA ALA A 126 6.00 1.87 0.33
C ALA A 126 4.48 1.76 0.46
N ALA A 127 3.78 1.60 -0.65
CA ALA A 127 2.32 1.46 -0.67
C ALA A 127 1.93 0.28 -1.54
N ASP A 128 1.06 -0.57 -1.03
CA ASP A 128 0.36 -1.59 -1.83
C ASP A 128 -1.09 -1.09 -2.01
N ILE A 129 -1.46 -0.73 -3.23
CA ILE A 129 -2.75 -0.12 -3.59
C ILE A 129 -3.56 -1.14 -4.37
N THR A 130 -4.78 -1.42 -3.94
CA THR A 130 -5.76 -2.24 -4.66
C THR A 130 -6.98 -1.39 -4.96
N ALA A 131 -7.34 -1.26 -6.24
CA ALA A 131 -8.54 -0.61 -6.68
C ALA A 131 -9.51 -1.63 -7.26
N LEU A 132 -10.76 -1.59 -6.82
CA LEU A 132 -11.88 -2.37 -7.32
C LEU A 132 -12.91 -1.40 -7.92
N MET A 133 -13.39 -1.70 -9.11
CA MET A 133 -14.42 -0.89 -9.77
C MET A 133 -15.72 -1.69 -9.89
N GLU A 134 -16.83 -1.01 -9.72
CA GLU A 134 -18.17 -1.56 -9.87
C GLU A 134 -19.03 -0.61 -10.71
N ALA A 135 -19.65 -1.13 -11.76
CA ALA A 135 -20.60 -0.35 -12.55
C ALA A 135 -21.85 -0.05 -11.71
N SER A 136 -22.06 1.20 -11.32
CA SER A 136 -23.25 1.64 -10.59
C SER A 136 -24.41 1.96 -11.54
N SER A 137 -24.10 2.42 -12.76
CA SER A 137 -25.03 2.53 -13.89
C SER A 137 -24.26 2.57 -15.21
N ASP A 138 -24.96 2.66 -16.35
CA ASP A 138 -24.31 2.80 -17.67
C ASP A 138 -23.41 4.04 -17.80
N ALA A 139 -23.62 5.05 -16.93
CA ALA A 139 -22.87 6.30 -16.92
C ALA A 139 -22.18 6.61 -15.58
N SER A 140 -22.11 5.65 -14.65
CA SER A 140 -21.47 5.84 -13.35
C SER A 140 -20.74 4.60 -12.87
N THR A 141 -19.53 4.80 -12.32
CA THR A 141 -18.67 3.76 -11.79
C THR A 141 -18.29 4.09 -10.35
N LYS A 142 -18.53 3.16 -9.44
CA LYS A 142 -18.02 3.23 -8.07
C LYS A 142 -16.62 2.63 -8.05
N VAL A 143 -15.69 3.29 -7.37
CA VAL A 143 -14.31 2.84 -7.23
C VAL A 143 -14.00 2.73 -5.74
N GLU A 144 -13.63 1.54 -5.28
CA GLU A 144 -13.13 1.29 -3.94
C GLU A 144 -11.61 1.12 -4.01
N VAL A 145 -10.89 1.93 -3.25
CA VAL A 145 -9.43 1.91 -3.17
C VAL A 145 -9.02 1.53 -1.75
N THR A 146 -8.32 0.40 -1.63
CA THR A 146 -7.65 -0.02 -0.40
C THR A 146 -6.15 0.16 -0.57
N THR A 147 -5.53 0.93 0.33
CA THR A 147 -4.09 1.18 0.30
C THR A 147 -3.44 0.76 1.62
N ASP A 148 -2.50 -0.17 1.55
CA ASP A 148 -1.60 -0.51 2.64
C ASP A 148 -0.33 0.36 2.55
N LEU A 149 -0.29 1.44 3.30
CA LEU A 149 0.85 2.35 3.38
C LEU A 149 1.80 1.94 4.51
N LYS A 150 3.08 1.76 4.15
CA LYS A 150 4.21 1.57 5.05
C LYS A 150 5.12 2.77 4.93
N ILE A 151 5.05 3.68 5.90
CA ILE A 151 5.82 4.91 5.89
C ILE A 151 6.74 4.96 7.10
N SER A 152 7.95 5.47 6.90
CA SER A 152 8.96 5.60 7.95
C SER A 152 9.49 7.04 7.99
N GLY A 153 10.07 7.42 9.12
CA GLY A 153 10.66 8.75 9.29
C GLY A 153 9.70 9.81 9.82
N LYS A 154 10.01 11.09 9.58
CA LYS A 154 9.29 12.21 10.22
C LYS A 154 7.82 12.30 9.81
N VAL A 155 7.47 11.84 8.61
CA VAL A 155 6.09 11.86 8.11
C VAL A 155 5.23 10.76 8.72
N ALA A 156 5.81 9.63 9.13
CA ALA A 156 5.08 8.52 9.75
C ALA A 156 4.34 8.94 11.03
N GLN A 157 4.84 9.98 11.72
CA GLN A 157 4.22 10.52 12.92
C GLN A 157 2.84 11.16 12.67
N PHE A 158 2.48 11.49 11.42
CA PHE A 158 1.19 12.10 11.10
C PHE A 158 0.03 11.12 11.05
N GLY A 159 0.24 9.86 10.69
CA GLY A 159 -0.86 8.90 10.71
C GLY A 159 -1.28 8.46 12.12
N ARG A 160 -0.57 8.93 13.16
CA ARG A 160 -1.00 8.81 14.56
C ARG A 160 -2.12 9.79 14.94
N GLY A 161 -2.49 10.74 14.08
CA GLY A 161 -3.46 11.80 14.39
C GLY A 161 -4.67 11.90 13.44
N VAL A 162 -4.86 10.94 12.53
CA VAL A 162 -5.95 10.92 11.52
C VAL A 162 -6.89 9.71 11.71
N LEU A 163 -6.78 9.01 12.85
CA LEU A 163 -7.78 8.05 13.32
C LEU A 163 -8.71 8.69 14.35
#